data_AF-A0A9E3EJS8-F1
#
_entry.id   AF-A0A9E3EJS8-F1
#
_cell.length_a   1.000
_cell.length_b   1.000
_cell.length_c   1.000
_cell.angle_alpha   90.00
_cell.angle_beta   90.00
_cell.angle_gamma   90.00
#
_symmetry.space_group_name_H-M   'P 1'
#
loop_
_entity.id
_entity.type
_entity.pdbx_description
1 polymer ?
#
loop_
_entity_poly.entity_id
_entity_poly.type
_entity_poly.pdbx_seq_one_letter_code
_entity_poly.pdbx_strand_id
1 'polypeptide(L)' 'HGALGYSQDTPLASWYTHIRSQRLVDGPDEVHRWTVGRNVIKAYEKFGTTASATGGDLL' A
#
# COMPACT_ATOMS: atom_id res chain seq x y z
N HIS A 1 -15.86 11.97 16.29
CA HIS A 1 -17.16 11.43 16.73
C HIS A 1 -17.23 11.09 18.24
N GLY A 2 -16.18 11.24 19.06
CA GLY A 2 -16.29 10.90 20.50
C GLY A 2 -16.75 9.46 20.72
N ALA A 3 -17.64 9.23 21.70
CA ALA A 3 -18.22 7.91 21.98
C ALA A 3 -18.93 7.29 20.75
N LEU A 4 -19.60 8.11 19.92
CA LEU A 4 -20.24 7.69 18.68
C LEU A 4 -19.26 7.07 17.65
N GLY A 5 -17.96 7.33 17.78
CA GLY A 5 -16.94 6.75 16.90
C GLY A 5 -16.63 5.28 17.21
N TYR A 6 -16.95 4.82 18.41
CA TYR A 6 -16.77 3.43 18.85
C TYR A 6 -18.10 2.70 19.05
N SER A 7 -19.21 3.43 19.11
CA SER A 7 -20.54 2.84 19.23
C SER A 7 -20.97 2.15 17.92
N GLN A 8 -22.01 1.33 18.03
CA GLN A 8 -22.63 0.67 16.87
C GLN A 8 -23.71 1.55 16.22
N ASP A 9 -23.90 2.78 16.71
CA ASP A 9 -24.91 3.70 16.18
C ASP A 9 -24.47 4.32 14.85
N THR A 10 -23.18 4.19 14.51
CA THR A 10 -22.61 4.60 13.23
C THR A 10 -21.77 3.47 12.64
N PRO A 11 -21.59 3.41 11.31
CA PRO A 11 -20.78 2.37 10.68
C PRO A 11 -19.27 2.56 10.91
N LEU A 12 -18.84 3.64 11.58
CA LEU A 12 -17.43 4.05 11.65
C LEU A 12 -16.53 2.98 12.27
N ALA A 13 -17.00 2.32 13.34
CA ALA A 13 -16.24 1.25 13.98
C ALA A 13 -16.04 0.04 13.03
N SER A 14 -17.07 -0.31 12.26
CA SER A 14 -17.00 -1.40 11.28
C SER A 14 -16.09 -1.08 10.10
N TRP A 15 -16.14 0.15 9.59
CA TRP A 15 -15.23 0.58 8.52
C TRP A 15 -13.77 0.56 8.97
N TYR A 16 -13.49 1.04 10.17
CA TYR A 16 -12.13 1.04 10.71
C TYR A 16 -11.55 -0.38 10.81
N THR A 17 -12.31 -1.33 11.37
CA THR A 17 -11.85 -2.71 11.50
C THR A 17 -11.71 -3.39 10.14
N HIS A 18 -12.63 -3.13 9.21
CA HIS A 18 -12.55 -3.65 7.85
C HIS A 18 -11.28 -3.18 7.13
N ILE A 19 -11.02 -1.87 7.07
CA ILE A 19 -9.81 -1.30 6.44
C ILE A 19 -8.54 -1.78 7.14
N ARG A 20 -8.57 -1.94 8.47
CA ARG A 20 -7.40 -2.47 9.20
C ARG A 20 -7.06 -3.90 8.79
N SER A 21 -8.07 -4.71 8.45
CA SER A 21 -7.87 -6.07 7.96
C SER A 21 -7.34 -6.11 6.52
N GLN A 22 -7.76 -5.16 5.67
CA GLN A 22 -7.30 -5.07 4.28
C GLN A 22 -5.77 -4.91 4.14
N ARG A 23 -5.10 -4.38 5.17
CA ARG A 23 -3.62 -4.30 5.23
C ARG A 23 -2.90 -5.64 5.33
N LEU A 24 -3.67 -6.73 5.46
CA LEU A 24 -3.19 -8.11 5.55
C LEU A 24 -3.73 -8.98 4.40
N VAL A 25 -4.91 -8.66 3.89
CA VAL A 25 -5.57 -9.37 2.79
C VAL A 25 -4.77 -9.19 1.49
N ASP A 26 -4.68 -10.24 0.68
CA ASP A 26 -3.92 -10.29 -0.59
C ASP A 26 -2.40 -10.02 -0.48
N GLY A 27 -1.90 -9.89 0.74
CA GLY A 27 -0.50 -9.64 1.06
C GLY A 27 -0.37 -8.56 2.13
N PRO A 28 0.40 -8.78 3.20
CA PRO A 28 0.73 -7.70 4.12
C PRO A 28 1.40 -6.54 3.38
N ASP A 29 1.15 -5.30 3.85
CA ASP A 29 1.73 -4.08 3.29
C ASP A 29 3.25 -4.20 3.03
N GLU A 30 3.96 -4.94 3.89
CA GLU A 30 5.41 -5.19 3.81
C GLU A 30 5.80 -5.96 2.54
N VAL A 31 5.01 -6.94 2.12
CA VAL A 31 5.27 -7.73 0.90
C VAL A 31 5.11 -6.87 -0.34
N HIS A 32 4.09 -6.01 -0.36
CA HIS A 32 3.89 -5.06 -1.45
C HIS A 32 5.05 -4.06 -1.53
N ARG A 33 5.45 -3.46 -0.40
CA ARG A 33 6.61 -2.54 -0.35
C ARG A 33 7.90 -3.22 -0.79
N TRP A 34 8.14 -4.44 -0.34
CA TRP A 34 9.32 -5.21 -0.74
C TRP A 34 9.36 -5.49 -2.24
N THR A 35 8.22 -5.87 -2.81
CA THR A 35 8.11 -6.15 -4.25
C THR A 35 8.35 -4.88 -5.08
N VAL A 36 7.76 -3.74 -4.67
CA VAL A 36 8.03 -2.44 -5.29
C VAL A 36 9.52 -2.08 -5.20
N GLY A 37 10.12 -2.16 -4.01
CA GLY A 37 11.53 -1.85 -3.81
C GLY A 37 12.46 -2.71 -4.68
N ARG A 38 12.20 -4.02 -4.74
CA ARG A 38 12.93 -4.95 -5.62
C ARG A 38 12.83 -4.56 -7.09
N ASN A 39 11.65 -4.18 -7.56
CA ASN A 39 11.45 -3.78 -8.96
C ASN A 39 12.16 -2.46 -9.29
N VAL A 40 12.15 -1.50 -8.36
CA VAL A 40 12.86 -0.22 -8.51
C VAL A 40 14.38 -0.43 -8.58
N ILE A 41 14.95 -1.27 -7.71
CA ILE A 41 16.39 -1.59 -7.73
C ILE A 41 16.77 -2.25 -9.06
N LYS A 42 15.99 -3.24 -9.50
CA LYS A 42 16.21 -3.91 -10.80
C LYS A 42 16.17 -2.95 -11.99
N ALA A 43 15.25 -1.98 -11.99
CA ALA A 43 15.19 -0.96 -13.04
C ALA A 43 16.46 -0.11 -13.07
N TYR A 44 16.91 0.33 -11.89
CA TYR A 44 18.15 1.11 -11.78
C TYR A 44 19.38 0.30 -12.24
N GLU A 45 19.51 -0.95 -11.81
CA GLU A 45 20.61 -1.84 -12.23
C GLU A 45 20.63 -2.06 -13.76
N LYS A 46 19.45 -2.13 -14.40
CA LYS A 46 19.34 -2.42 -15.83
C LYS A 46 19.51 -1.20 -16.72
N PHE A 47 18.99 -0.04 -16.31
CA PHE A 47 18.89 1.16 -17.15
C PHE A 47 19.64 2.38 -16.62
N GLY A 48 20.26 2.29 -15.43
CA GLY A 48 20.86 3.43 -14.74
C GLY A 48 19.83 4.44 -14.21
N THR A 49 18.53 4.14 -14.30
CA THR A 49 17.42 5.00 -13.91
C THR A 49 16.24 4.18 -13.37
N THR A 50 15.43 4.77 -12.51
CA THR A 50 14.19 4.16 -11.98
C THR A 50 12.98 4.42 -12.86
N ALA A 51 13.11 5.21 -13.94
CA ALA A 51 12.02 5.70 -14.77
C ALA A 51 11.06 4.57 -15.22
N SER A 52 11.60 3.45 -15.70
CA SER A 52 10.78 2.30 -16.14
C SER A 52 9.95 1.63 -15.05
N ALA A 53 10.34 1.74 -13.77
CA ALA A 53 9.58 1.21 -12.65
C ALA A 53 8.58 2.21 -12.05
N THR A 54 8.79 3.51 -12.29
CA THR A 54 7.97 4.59 -11.70
C THR A 54 7.10 5.32 -12.72
N GLY A 55 7.01 4.81 -13.95
CA GLY A 55 6.16 5.38 -15.02
C GLY A 55 6.78 6.57 -15.77
N GLY A 56 8.09 6.74 -15.70
CA GLY A 56 8.83 7.68 -16.55
C GLY A 56 9.34 7.01 -17.83
N ASP A 57 9.53 7.80 -18.89
CA ASP A 57 10.04 7.30 -20.16
C ASP A 57 11.55 7.00 -20.09
N LEU A 58 11.95 5.89 -20.72
CA LEU A 58 13.35 5.53 -20.96
C LEU A 58 13.83 6.23 -22.24
N LEU A 59 14.19 7.51 -22.15
CA LEU A 59 14.87 8.24 -23.23
C LEU A 59 16.39 8.06 -23.17
#